data_AF-A0A1S8TSC3-F1
#
_entry.id   AF-A0A1S8TSC3-F1
#
_cell.length_a   1.000
_cell.length_b   1.000
_cell.length_c   1.000
_cell.angle_alpha   90.00
_cell.angle_beta   90.00
_cell.angle_gamma   90.00
#
_symmetry.space_group_name_H-M   'P 1'
#
loop_
_entity.id
_entity.type
_entity.pdbx_description
1 polymer ?
#
loop_
_entity_poly.entity_id
_entity_poly.type
_entity_poly.pdbx_seq_one_letter_code
_entity_poly.pdbx_strand_id
1 'polypeptide(L)'
;MDNFIKLLDKNLNFISYEIINDTIYVHAISNRHEVTCPFCKEISVKVHSHYSKSFQDLPIQGKKVLIVLKNRKMFCNNPKCNHKTFAEEFEFIAPKDKKTKRLENEIISLSLNVSSITASKYLKRSVANVGKSTICNLLKKERSNNQ
;
A
#
# COMPACT_ATOMS: atom_id res chain seq x y z
N MET A 1 -17.76 -4.40 3.08
CA MET A 1 -16.44 -4.12 2.47
C MET A 1 -16.05 -2.65 2.56
N ASP A 2 -16.96 -1.70 2.36
CA ASP A 2 -16.63 -0.26 2.47
C ASP A 2 -16.00 0.13 3.81
N ASN A 3 -16.59 -0.29 4.93
CA ASN A 3 -16.03 -0.07 6.27
C ASN A 3 -14.61 -0.66 6.42
N PHE A 4 -14.31 -1.80 5.78
CA PHE A 4 -13.00 -2.42 5.85
C PHE A 4 -11.93 -1.57 5.15
N ILE A 5 -12.24 -1.02 3.98
CA ILE A 5 -11.32 -0.14 3.25
C ILE A 5 -11.12 1.18 4.00
N LYS A 6 -12.17 1.69 4.64
CA LYS A 6 -12.09 2.89 5.49
C LYS A 6 -11.22 2.71 6.74
N LEU A 7 -10.99 1.48 7.20
CA LEU A 7 -10.01 1.19 8.26
C LEU A 7 -8.56 1.39 7.79
N LEU A 8 -8.29 1.32 6.47
CA LEU A 8 -6.96 1.64 5.92
C LEU A 8 -6.78 3.15 5.77
N ASP A 9 -7.78 3.83 5.21
CA ASP A 9 -7.84 5.28 5.10
C ASP A 9 -9.29 5.70 4.90
N LYS A 10 -9.77 6.64 5.71
CA LYS A 10 -11.12 7.22 5.60
C LYS A 10 -11.41 7.83 4.22
N ASN A 11 -10.35 8.18 3.49
CA ASN A 11 -10.44 8.80 2.19
C ASN A 11 -10.48 7.79 1.02
N LEU A 12 -10.68 6.51 1.31
CA LEU A 12 -10.89 5.49 0.29
C LEU A 12 -12.35 5.07 0.26
N ASN A 13 -12.89 4.98 -0.95
CA ASN A 13 -14.19 4.38 -1.22
C ASN A 13 -13.99 3.00 -1.86
N PHE A 14 -14.75 2.03 -1.36
CA PHE A 14 -14.84 0.71 -1.97
C PHE A 14 -15.65 0.77 -3.27
N ILE A 15 -15.20 0.05 -4.29
CA ILE A 15 -15.90 -0.08 -5.58
C ILE A 15 -16.50 -1.48 -5.71
N SER A 16 -15.64 -2.48 -5.72
CA SER A 16 -16.01 -3.88 -5.95
C SER A 16 -14.96 -4.80 -5.35
N TYR A 17 -15.32 -6.08 -5.21
CA TYR A 17 -14.34 -7.12 -4.95
C TYR A 17 -14.62 -8.32 -5.84
N GLU A 18 -13.57 -9.09 -6.09
CA GLU A 18 -13.67 -10.40 -6.72
C GLU A 18 -12.76 -11.38 -5.99
N ILE A 19 -13.12 -12.65 -6.02
CA ILE A 19 -12.32 -13.72 -5.43
C ILE A 19 -11.81 -14.59 -6.57
N ILE A 20 -10.50 -14.61 -6.76
CA ILE A 20 -9.85 -15.46 -7.76
C ILE A 20 -8.92 -16.39 -7.00
N ASN A 21 -9.18 -17.69 -7.11
CA ASN A 21 -8.51 -18.73 -6.33
C ASN A 21 -8.61 -18.45 -4.82
N ASP A 22 -7.48 -18.19 -4.17
CA ASP A 22 -7.38 -17.89 -2.74
C ASP A 22 -6.96 -16.43 -2.46
N THR A 23 -7.29 -15.53 -3.39
CA THR A 23 -7.00 -14.10 -3.27
C THR A 23 -8.25 -13.27 -3.50
N ILE A 24 -8.55 -12.40 -2.54
CA ILE A 24 -9.57 -11.37 -2.64
C ILE A 24 -8.92 -10.14 -3.27
N TYR A 25 -9.42 -9.75 -4.43
CA TYR A 25 -9.07 -8.53 -5.12
C TYR A 25 -10.07 -7.47 -4.72
N VAL A 26 -9.60 -6.37 -4.13
CA VAL A 26 -10.46 -5.27 -3.66
C VAL A 26 -10.17 -4.03 -4.49
N HIS A 27 -11.17 -3.53 -5.20
CA HIS A 27 -11.06 -2.31 -5.99
C HIS A 27 -11.48 -1.10 -5.16
N ALA A 28 -10.64 -0.08 -5.15
CA ALA A 28 -10.88 1.15 -4.40
C ALA A 28 -10.48 2.39 -5.20
N ILE A 29 -11.05 3.53 -4.82
CA ILE A 29 -10.68 4.87 -5.30
C ILE A 29 -10.49 5.81 -4.12
N SER A 30 -9.68 6.87 -4.33
CA SER A 30 -9.66 8.01 -3.42
C SER A 30 -10.94 8.82 -3.57
N ASN A 31 -11.45 9.30 -2.44
CA ASN A 31 -12.55 10.26 -2.37
C ASN A 31 -12.06 11.69 -2.06
N ARG A 32 -10.74 11.93 -1.95
CA ARG A 32 -10.22 13.28 -1.65
C ARG A 32 -10.52 14.22 -2.81
N HIS A 33 -11.07 15.39 -2.52
CA HIS A 33 -11.26 16.44 -3.52
C HIS A 33 -9.96 17.17 -3.84
N GLU A 34 -9.10 17.33 -2.85
CA GLU A 34 -7.82 18.01 -2.94
C GLU A 34 -6.68 17.15 -2.38
N VAL A 35 -5.48 17.36 -2.90
CA VAL A 35 -4.28 16.63 -2.49
C VAL A 35 -3.12 17.62 -2.36
N THR A 36 -2.39 17.51 -1.26
CA THR A 36 -1.20 18.32 -1.00
C THR A 36 0.01 17.77 -1.76
N CYS A 37 0.71 18.65 -2.49
CA CYS A 37 1.96 18.31 -3.15
C CYS A 37 3.02 17.89 -2.11
N PRO A 38 3.60 16.68 -2.19
CA PRO A 38 4.55 16.21 -1.18
C PRO A 38 5.82 17.06 -1.14
N PHE A 39 6.19 17.70 -2.26
CA PHE A 39 7.42 18.46 -2.45
C PHE A 39 7.35 19.92 -1.98
N CYS A 40 6.27 20.63 -2.29
CA CYS A 40 6.13 22.06 -1.98
C CYS A 40 4.93 22.40 -1.08
N LYS A 41 4.14 21.40 -0.69
CA LYS A 41 2.95 21.52 0.17
C LYS A 41 1.80 22.36 -0.41
N GLU A 42 1.89 22.78 -1.67
CA GLU A 42 0.78 23.42 -2.37
C GLU A 42 -0.40 22.45 -2.54
N ILE A 43 -1.62 22.93 -2.28
CA ILE A 43 -2.85 22.15 -2.49
C ILE A 43 -3.16 22.11 -3.99
N SER A 44 -3.54 20.93 -4.48
CA SER A 44 -3.99 20.75 -5.86
C SER A 44 -5.28 19.95 -5.94
N VAL A 45 -6.18 20.43 -6.80
CA VAL A 45 -7.41 19.75 -7.20
C VAL A 45 -7.34 19.21 -8.64
N LYS A 46 -6.29 19.57 -9.40
CA LYS A 46 -6.20 19.28 -10.83
C LYS A 46 -5.56 17.92 -11.07
N VAL A 47 -6.35 16.96 -11.54
CA VAL A 47 -5.88 15.63 -11.92
C VAL A 47 -5.20 15.68 -13.29
N HIS A 48 -4.00 15.10 -13.41
CA HIS A 48 -3.30 14.87 -14.68
C HIS A 48 -3.72 13.55 -15.32
N SER A 49 -3.68 12.46 -14.54
CA SER A 49 -4.03 11.13 -15.02
C SER A 49 -4.39 10.20 -13.87
N HIS A 50 -5.04 9.08 -14.19
CA HIS A 50 -5.27 7.99 -13.25
C HIS A 50 -4.36 6.81 -13.62
N TYR A 51 -3.96 6.03 -12.63
CA TYR A 51 -3.22 4.79 -12.84
C TYR A 51 -3.62 3.74 -11.79
N SER A 52 -3.46 2.46 -12.14
CA SER A 52 -3.72 1.37 -11.20
C SER A 52 -2.49 1.11 -10.32
N LYS A 53 -2.67 1.17 -9.00
CA LYS A 53 -1.67 0.79 -8.00
C LYS A 53 -2.17 -0.44 -7.24
N SER A 54 -1.50 -1.58 -7.44
CA SER A 54 -1.79 -2.81 -6.73
C SER A 54 -0.82 -3.06 -5.57
N PHE A 55 -1.36 -3.47 -4.43
CA PHE A 55 -0.57 -3.81 -3.25
C PHE A 55 -1.24 -4.88 -2.40
N GLN A 56 -0.43 -5.63 -1.64
CA GLN A 56 -0.91 -6.65 -0.73
C GLN A 56 -1.22 -6.08 0.64
N ASP A 57 -2.17 -6.69 1.30
CA ASP A 57 -2.60 -6.32 2.65
C ASP A 57 -2.82 -7.57 3.51
N LEU A 58 -3.16 -7.37 4.79
CA LEU A 58 -3.45 -8.48 5.70
C LEU A 58 -4.61 -9.36 5.18
N PRO A 59 -4.55 -10.68 5.42
CA PRO A 59 -5.55 -11.61 4.93
C PRO A 59 -6.93 -11.35 5.55
N ILE A 60 -7.98 -11.60 4.78
CA ILE A 60 -9.37 -11.55 5.23
C ILE A 60 -9.94 -12.96 5.14
N GLN A 61 -10.46 -13.47 6.26
CA GLN A 61 -11.04 -14.83 6.32
C GLN A 61 -10.11 -15.92 5.77
N GLY A 62 -8.82 -15.82 6.09
CA GLY A 62 -7.79 -16.76 5.65
C GLY A 62 -7.37 -16.62 4.17
N LYS A 63 -7.97 -15.69 3.41
CA LYS A 63 -7.63 -15.43 2.01
C LYS A 63 -6.66 -14.27 1.91
N LYS A 64 -5.74 -14.35 0.96
CA LYS A 64 -4.82 -13.25 0.65
C LYS A 64 -5.63 -12.06 0.14
N VAL A 65 -5.16 -10.85 0.41
CA VAL A 65 -5.80 -9.63 -0.06
C VAL A 65 -4.86 -8.87 -0.97
N LEU A 66 -5.36 -8.51 -2.15
CA LEU A 66 -4.71 -7.59 -3.06
C LEU A 66 -5.66 -6.41 -3.32
N ILE A 67 -5.23 -5.21 -2.93
CA ILE A 67 -5.98 -4.00 -3.15
C ILE A 67 -5.51 -3.38 -4.47
N VAL A 68 -6.47 -3.09 -5.35
CA VAL A 68 -6.28 -2.41 -6.64
C VAL A 68 -6.85 -1.00 -6.49
N LEU A 69 -5.97 -0.06 -6.17
CA LEU A 69 -6.33 1.35 -6.03
C LEU A 69 -6.20 2.03 -7.40
N LYS A 70 -7.29 2.63 -7.90
CA LYS A 70 -7.23 3.56 -9.01
C LYS A 70 -6.72 4.91 -8.49
N ASN A 71 -5.40 5.03 -8.42
CA ASN A 71 -4.70 6.18 -7.85
C ASN A 71 -4.61 7.34 -8.86
N ARG A 72 -4.36 8.54 -8.34
CA ARG A 72 -4.29 9.77 -9.14
C ARG A 72 -2.87 10.31 -9.21
N LYS A 73 -2.52 10.83 -10.38
CA LYS A 73 -1.40 11.73 -10.60
C LYS A 73 -1.96 13.14 -10.73
N MET A 74 -1.53 14.04 -9.87
CA MET A 74 -1.98 15.43 -9.77
C MET A 74 -0.99 16.36 -10.47
N PHE A 75 -1.47 17.51 -10.92
CA PHE A 75 -0.61 18.64 -11.30
C PHE A 75 -0.24 19.47 -10.07
N CYS A 76 0.97 20.00 -10.01
CA CYS A 76 1.33 21.01 -9.03
C CYS A 76 1.01 22.41 -9.59
N ASN A 77 0.27 23.22 -8.83
CA ASN A 77 -0.09 24.58 -9.24
C ASN A 77 1.00 25.60 -8.92
N ASN A 78 1.96 25.25 -8.06
CA ASN A 78 3.05 26.15 -7.68
C ASN A 78 4.10 26.23 -8.80
N PRO A 79 4.27 27.40 -9.46
CA PRO A 79 5.25 27.56 -10.55
C PRO A 79 6.70 27.47 -10.08
N LYS A 80 6.97 27.66 -8.78
CA LYS A 80 8.30 27.50 -8.17
C LYS A 80 8.61 26.04 -7.81
N CYS A 81 7.67 25.12 -7.96
CA CYS A 81 7.89 23.72 -7.67
C CYS A 81 8.66 23.05 -8.82
N ASN A 82 9.77 22.38 -8.50
CA ASN A 82 10.54 21.59 -9.47
C ASN A 82 9.74 20.39 -10.03
N HIS A 83 8.64 20.02 -9.39
CA HIS A 83 7.78 18.91 -9.79
C HIS A 83 6.44 19.41 -10.34
N LYS A 84 6.27 19.35 -11.67
CA LYS A 84 5.00 19.70 -12.32
C LYS A 84 3.86 18.74 -12.02
N THR A 85 4.18 17.49 -11.64
CA THR A 85 3.19 16.48 -11.28
C THR A 85 3.67 15.66 -10.09
N PHE A 86 2.72 15.13 -9.32
CA PHE A 86 2.99 14.27 -8.18
C PHE A 86 1.91 13.19 -8.07
N ALA A 87 2.23 12.06 -7.44
CA ALA A 87 1.25 11.02 -7.16
C ALA A 87 0.52 11.35 -5.85
N GLU A 88 -0.77 11.00 -5.76
CA GLU A 88 -1.47 11.02 -4.49
C GLU A 88 -0.88 9.95 -3.54
N GLU A 89 -0.55 10.39 -2.33
CA GLU A 89 0.11 9.58 -1.30
C GLU A 89 -0.85 9.26 -0.14
N PHE A 90 -0.60 8.12 0.50
CA PHE A 90 -1.39 7.62 1.63
C PHE A 90 -0.47 7.19 2.76
N GLU A 91 -0.88 7.40 4.00
CA GLU A 91 -0.02 7.09 5.14
C GLU A 91 0.18 5.59 5.36
N PHE A 92 -0.80 4.77 4.99
CA PHE A 92 -0.76 3.31 5.18
C PHE A 92 0.17 2.59 4.20
N ILE A 93 0.66 3.24 3.13
CA ILE A 93 1.54 2.64 2.13
C ILE A 93 2.50 3.64 1.52
N ALA A 94 3.79 3.33 1.47
CA ALA A 94 4.76 4.22 0.83
C ALA A 94 4.53 4.32 -0.70
N PRO A 95 4.98 5.41 -1.37
CA PRO A 95 4.70 5.65 -2.78
C PRO A 95 5.09 4.51 -3.72
N LYS A 96 6.22 3.82 -3.45
CA LYS A 96 6.74 2.72 -4.27
C LYS A 96 6.46 1.32 -3.70
N ASP A 97 5.90 1.24 -2.50
CA ASP A 97 5.70 -0.04 -1.83
C ASP A 97 4.52 -0.79 -2.42
N LYS A 98 4.63 -2.13 -2.37
CA LYS A 98 3.61 -3.08 -2.83
C LYS A 98 2.92 -3.81 -1.66
N LYS A 99 3.11 -3.33 -0.44
CA LYS A 99 2.56 -3.89 0.80
C LYS A 99 2.16 -2.74 1.70
N THR A 100 1.04 -2.88 2.40
CA THR A 100 0.67 -1.93 3.45
C THR A 100 1.69 -2.00 4.59
N LYS A 101 1.89 -0.87 5.28
CA LYS A 101 2.80 -0.81 6.44
C LYS A 101 2.44 -1.84 7.51
N ARG A 102 1.13 -2.03 7.76
CA ARG A 102 0.65 -3.05 8.71
C ARG A 102 1.03 -4.48 8.29
N LEU A 103 1.00 -4.79 6.99
CA LEU A 103 1.46 -6.09 6.49
C LEU A 103 2.98 -6.22 6.62
N GLU A 104 3.75 -5.17 6.34
CA GLU A 104 5.21 -5.18 6.55
C GLU A 104 5.56 -5.46 8.02
N ASN A 105 4.88 -4.79 8.95
CA ASN A 105 5.08 -4.98 10.39
C ASN A 105 4.76 -6.42 10.82
N GLU A 106 3.67 -7.01 10.30
CA GLU A 106 3.31 -8.40 10.57
C GLU A 106 4.37 -9.39 10.04
N ILE A 107 4.89 -9.14 8.84
CA ILE A 107 5.98 -9.93 8.26
C ILE A 107 7.23 -9.86 9.13
N ILE A 108 7.59 -8.67 9.61
CA ILE A 108 8.74 -8.45 10.49
C ILE A 108 8.55 -9.21 11.81
N SER A 109 7.41 -8.99 12.47
CA SER A 109 7.06 -9.64 13.75
C SER A 109 7.18 -11.17 13.68
N LEU A 110 6.59 -11.79 12.66
CA LEU A 110 6.72 -13.24 12.43
C LEU A 110 8.18 -13.64 12.20
N SER A 111 8.90 -12.88 11.37
CA SER A 111 10.26 -13.23 10.93
C SER A 111 11.35 -13.02 11.98
N LEU A 112 11.04 -12.33 13.09
CA LEU A 112 11.93 -12.26 14.25
C LEU A 112 11.98 -13.58 15.03
N ASN A 113 10.93 -14.39 14.94
CA ASN A 113 10.76 -15.62 15.73
C ASN A 113 11.12 -16.90 14.97
N VAL A 114 11.27 -16.83 13.65
CA VAL A 114 11.54 -18.00 12.80
C VAL A 114 12.56 -17.69 11.70
N SER A 115 13.13 -18.72 11.08
CA SER A 115 14.03 -18.53 9.94
C SER A 115 13.32 -17.84 8.76
N SER A 116 14.06 -17.02 7.99
CA SER A 116 13.53 -16.36 6.80
C SER A 116 12.94 -17.31 5.74
N ILE A 117 13.42 -18.56 5.69
CA ILE A 117 12.90 -19.60 4.80
C ILE A 117 11.54 -20.08 5.30
N THR A 118 11.45 -20.40 6.60
CA THR A 118 10.20 -20.81 7.26
C THR A 118 9.14 -19.73 7.17
N ALA A 119 9.50 -18.48 7.50
CA ALA A 119 8.61 -17.33 7.38
C ALA A 119 8.10 -17.16 5.94
N SER A 120 8.99 -17.23 4.93
CA SER A 120 8.58 -17.12 3.52
C SER A 120 7.60 -18.21 3.12
N LYS A 121 7.82 -19.47 3.53
CA LYS A 121 6.91 -20.59 3.25
C LYS A 121 5.54 -20.36 3.89
N TYR A 122 5.50 -19.94 5.16
CA TYR A 122 4.25 -19.65 5.87
C TYR A 122 3.48 -18.48 5.25
N LEU A 123 4.16 -17.34 5.06
CA LEU A 123 3.58 -16.12 4.51
C LEU A 123 3.01 -16.37 3.11
N LYS A 124 3.76 -17.06 2.23
CA LYS A 124 3.30 -17.40 0.88
C LYS A 124 2.04 -18.26 0.87
N ARG A 125 1.84 -19.10 1.88
CA ARG A 125 0.65 -19.95 1.96
C ARG A 125 -0.56 -19.15 2.42
N SER A 126 -0.42 -18.34 3.48
CA SER A 126 -1.57 -17.89 4.26
C SER A 126 -1.73 -16.38 4.37
N VAL A 127 -0.73 -15.57 4.00
CA VAL A 127 -0.71 -14.13 4.30
C VAL A 127 -0.52 -13.29 3.04
N ALA A 128 0.65 -13.41 2.40
CA ALA A 128 1.04 -12.57 1.28
C ALA A 128 2.14 -13.23 0.45
N ASN A 129 2.34 -12.77 -0.79
CA ASN A 129 3.37 -13.33 -1.67
C ASN A 129 4.74 -12.73 -1.34
N VAL A 130 5.43 -13.33 -0.36
CA VAL A 130 6.68 -12.80 0.21
C VAL A 130 7.82 -13.78 0.04
N GLY A 131 8.89 -13.37 -0.66
CA GLY A 131 10.12 -14.14 -0.79
C GLY A 131 11.08 -13.95 0.39
N LYS A 132 12.01 -14.90 0.58
CA LYS A 132 13.11 -14.81 1.56
C LYS A 132 13.86 -13.47 1.48
N SER A 133 14.23 -13.04 0.27
CA SER A 133 14.95 -11.78 0.05
C SER A 133 14.16 -10.56 0.52
N THR A 134 12.84 -10.54 0.28
CA THR A 134 11.95 -9.49 0.78
C THR A 134 11.99 -9.41 2.30
N ILE A 135 11.92 -10.56 2.99
CA ILE A 135 11.98 -10.62 4.45
C ILE A 135 13.32 -10.08 4.96
N CYS A 136 14.43 -10.52 4.38
CA CYS A 136 15.75 -10.04 4.78
C CYS A 136 15.90 -8.52 4.57
N ASN A 137 15.34 -7.97 3.50
CA ASN A 137 15.38 -6.52 3.25
C ASN A 137 14.52 -5.74 4.26
N LEU A 138 13.34 -6.26 4.61
CA LEU A 138 12.49 -5.66 5.65
C LEU A 138 13.18 -5.67 7.02
N LEU A 139 13.78 -6.80 7.42
CA LEU A 139 14.52 -6.89 8.67
C LEU A 139 15.75 -5.96 8.72
N LYS A 140 16.45 -5.76 7.59
CA LYS A 140 17.55 -4.80 7.50
C LYS A 140 17.06 -3.37 7.65
N LYS A 141 16.00 -2.99 6.94
CA LYS A 141 15.36 -1.67 7.01
C LYS A 141 14.94 -1.36 8.46
N GLU A 142 14.35 -2.34 9.15
CA GLU A 142 13.90 -2.19 10.53
C GLU A 142 15.06 -1.92 11.50
N ARG A 143 16.18 -2.63 11.35
CA ARG A 143 17.38 -2.40 12.17
C ARG A 143 17.98 -1.02 11.95
N SER A 144 17.99 -0.53 10.71
CA SER A 144 18.47 0.81 10.39
C SER A 144 17.56 1.93 10.90
N ASN A 145 16.27 1.66 11.11
CA ASN A 145 15.34 2.64 11.69
C ASN A 145 15.43 2.71 13.22
N ASN A 146 15.94 1.66 13.86
CA ASN A 146 16.08 1.54 15.32
C ASN A 146 17.49 1.91 15.83
N GLN A 147 18.37 2.38 14.94
CA GLN A 147 19.70 2.95 15.24
C GLN A 147 19.65 4.46 15.11
#